data_AF-A0A1M6B2N5-F1
#
_entry.id   AF-A0A1M6B2N5-F1
#
_cell.length_a   1.000
_cell.length_b   1.000
_cell.length_c   1.000
_cell.angle_alpha   90.00
_cell.angle_beta   90.00
_cell.angle_gamma   90.00
#
_symmetry.space_group_name_H-M   'P 1'
#
loop_
_entity.id
_entity.type
_entity.pdbx_description
1 polymer ?
#
loop_
_entity_poly.entity_id
_entity_poly.type
_entity_poly.pdbx_seq_one_letter_code
_entity_poly.pdbx_strand_id
1 'polypeptide(L)'
;MKTILHLPHLNSKIDILLTTLGLSVFSMLVINIIITFFCIQDLIKYTDLETISFTVKEGFYYVNEYKIEASIAFNFVGVIFLWVVMLWHTLKTVNKTIASFLL
;
A
#
# COMPACT_ATOMS: atom_id res chain seq x y z
N MET A 1 -19.29 -30.86 -23.72
CA MET A 1 -19.45 -30.05 -22.50
C MET A 1 -18.16 -30.13 -21.68
N LYS A 2 -17.22 -29.24 -21.97
CA LYS A 2 -15.83 -29.28 -21.47
C LYS A 2 -15.51 -27.91 -20.84
N THR A 3 -16.25 -27.55 -19.80
CA THR A 3 -16.24 -26.17 -19.26
C THR A 3 -15.95 -26.08 -17.76
N ILE A 4 -15.79 -27.20 -17.04
CA ILE A 4 -15.74 -27.17 -15.57
C ILE A 4 -14.30 -27.26 -15.02
N LEU A 5 -13.33 -27.75 -15.79
CA LEU A 5 -11.95 -27.97 -15.28
C LEU A 5 -11.05 -26.71 -15.25
N HIS A 6 -11.46 -25.60 -15.88
CA HIS A 6 -10.63 -24.39 -16.04
C HIS A 6 -10.90 -23.26 -15.01
N LEU A 7 -11.97 -23.37 -14.22
CA LEU A 7 -12.41 -22.32 -13.28
C LEU A 7 -11.55 -22.14 -12.01
N PRO A 8 -11.07 -23.19 -11.31
CA PRO A 8 -10.46 -23.00 -9.99
C PRO A 8 -9.09 -22.31 -10.06
N HIS A 9 -8.35 -22.50 -11.15
CA HIS A 9 -7.02 -21.90 -11.32
C HIS A 9 -7.09 -20.42 -11.73
N LEU A 10 -8.20 -19.97 -12.32
CA LEU A 10 -8.42 -18.56 -12.64
C LEU A 10 -8.81 -17.77 -11.37
N ASN A 11 -9.71 -18.33 -10.56
CA ASN A 11 -10.14 -17.72 -9.30
C ASN A 11 -8.95 -17.54 -8.34
N SER A 12 -8.09 -18.55 -8.19
CA SER A 12 -6.91 -18.44 -7.32
C SER A 12 -5.92 -17.36 -7.77
N LYS A 13 -5.76 -17.12 -9.09
CA LYS A 13 -4.91 -16.05 -9.61
C LYS A 13 -5.49 -14.67 -9.31
N ILE A 14 -6.81 -14.53 -9.46
CA ILE A 14 -7.52 -13.28 -9.13
C ILE A 14 -7.43 -13.01 -7.63
N ASP A 15 -7.60 -14.02 -6.79
CA ASP A 15 -7.49 -13.87 -5.33
C ASP A 15 -6.09 -13.43 -4.91
N ILE A 16 -5.03 -13.98 -5.51
CA ILE A 16 -3.65 -13.53 -5.25
C ILE A 16 -3.45 -12.07 -5.67
N LEU A 17 -3.94 -11.67 -6.85
CA LEU A 17 -3.85 -10.30 -7.33
C LEU A 17 -4.56 -9.32 -6.40
N LEU A 18 -5.80 -9.64 -5.99
CA LEU A 18 -6.59 -8.82 -5.09
C LEU A 18 -5.99 -8.76 -3.69
N THR A 19 -5.49 -9.88 -3.16
CA THR A 19 -4.89 -9.94 -1.82
C THR A 19 -3.60 -9.14 -1.78
N THR A 20 -2.73 -9.29 -2.78
CA THR A 20 -1.46 -8.53 -2.85
C THR A 20 -1.72 -7.03 -3.07
N LEU A 21 -2.75 -6.67 -3.86
CA LEU A 21 -3.16 -5.28 -4.02
C LEU A 21 -3.69 -4.72 -2.71
N GLY A 22 -4.60 -5.43 -2.04
CA GLY A 22 -5.14 -5.03 -0.73
C GLY A 22 -4.04 -4.84 0.31
N LEU A 23 -3.05 -5.74 0.34
CA LEU A 23 -1.89 -5.63 1.23
C LEU A 23 -1.04 -4.41 0.89
N SER A 24 -0.81 -4.11 -0.39
CA SER A 24 -0.05 -2.92 -0.81
C SER A 24 -0.72 -1.61 -0.40
N VAL A 25 -2.05 -1.53 -0.54
CA VAL A 25 -2.86 -0.38 -0.12
C VAL A 25 -2.81 -0.23 1.40
N PHE A 26 -2.98 -1.32 2.13
CA PHE A 26 -2.89 -1.32 3.60
C PHE A 26 -1.49 -0.90 4.09
N SER A 27 -0.43 -1.43 3.49
CA SER A 27 0.94 -1.02 3.83
C SER A 27 1.18 0.46 3.57
N MET A 28 0.67 1.01 2.47
CA MET A 28 0.81 2.44 2.18
C MET A 28 0.01 3.30 3.17
N LEU A 29 -1.18 2.85 3.59
CA LEU A 29 -1.94 3.50 4.65
C LEU A 29 -1.13 3.56 5.96
N VAL A 30 -0.50 2.46 6.37
CA VAL A 30 0.35 2.42 7.56
C VAL A 30 1.51 3.42 7.45
N ILE A 31 2.19 3.47 6.30
CA ILE A 31 3.28 4.42 6.05
C ILE A 31 2.78 5.87 6.17
N ASN A 32 1.62 6.20 5.59
CA ASN A 32 1.05 7.55 5.69
C ASN A 32 0.67 7.92 7.12
N ILE A 33 0.14 6.98 7.91
CA ILE A 33 -0.16 7.21 9.33
C ILE A 33 1.13 7.54 10.10
N ILE A 34 2.20 6.80 9.84
CA ILE A 34 3.51 7.03 10.48
C ILE A 34 4.07 8.41 10.10
N ILE A 35 4.07 8.76 8.81
CA ILE A 35 4.52 10.07 8.32
C ILE A 35 3.71 11.20 8.97
N THR A 36 2.38 11.04 9.02
CA THR A 36 1.48 12.02 9.64
C THR A 36 1.76 12.16 11.13
N PHE A 37 2.00 11.06 11.84
CA PHE A 37 2.36 11.08 13.25
C PHE A 37 3.65 11.86 13.49
N PHE A 38 4.71 11.60 12.72
CA PHE A 38 5.96 12.37 12.82
C PHE A 38 5.75 13.85 12.52
N CYS A 39 4.96 14.18 11.50
CA CYS A 39 4.62 15.56 11.17
C CYS A 39 3.91 16.25 12.34
N ILE A 40 2.91 15.60 12.96
CA ILE A 40 2.20 16.13 14.14
C ILE A 40 3.14 16.32 15.33
N GLN A 41 4.02 15.36 15.61
CA GLN A 41 5.00 15.48 16.70
C GLN A 41 5.94 16.68 16.50
N ASP A 42 6.35 16.95 15.26
CA ASP A 42 7.14 18.14 14.94
C ASP A 42 6.31 19.43 15.04
N LEU A 43 5.02 19.39 14.67
CA LEU A 43 4.09 20.52 14.79
C LEU A 43 3.80 20.91 16.24
N ILE A 44 3.72 19.94 17.17
CA ILE A 44 3.48 20.19 18.61
C ILE A 44 4.60 21.05 19.24
N LYS A 45 5.79 21.07 18.63
CA LYS A 45 6.89 21.96 19.07
C LYS A 45 6.59 23.44 18.83
N TYR A 46 5.61 23.76 17.98
CA TYR A 46 5.17 25.12 17.71
C TYR A 46 3.97 25.45 18.61
N THR A 47 4.19 26.36 19.55
CA THR A 47 3.31 26.68 20.69
C THR A 47 1.95 27.31 20.33
N ASP A 48 1.71 27.65 19.07
CA ASP A 48 0.55 28.46 18.63
C ASP A 48 -0.56 27.66 17.91
N LEU A 49 -0.46 26.32 17.86
CA LEU A 49 -1.43 25.49 17.13
C LEU A 49 -2.55 24.97 18.05
N GLU A 50 -3.66 25.71 18.14
CA GLU A 50 -4.85 25.30 18.90
C GLU A 50 -5.67 24.20 18.21
N THR A 51 -5.54 24.03 16.89
CA THR A 51 -6.32 23.04 16.11
C THR A 51 -5.45 22.42 15.02
N ILE A 52 -5.60 21.11 14.77
CA ILE A 52 -4.95 20.41 13.66
C ILE A 52 -5.90 20.35 12.46
N SER A 53 -5.52 20.97 11.35
CA SER A 53 -6.24 20.99 10.08
C SER A 53 -5.47 20.24 9.01
N PHE A 54 -6.18 19.39 8.25
CA PHE A 54 -5.64 18.66 7.11
C PHE A 54 -6.19 19.25 5.82
N THR A 55 -5.30 19.65 4.91
CA THR A 55 -5.69 20.16 3.59
C THR A 55 -4.84 19.55 2.49
N VAL A 56 -5.35 19.62 1.25
CA VAL A 56 -4.61 19.19 0.06
C VAL A 56 -4.47 20.38 -0.86
N LYS A 57 -3.24 20.72 -1.23
CA LYS A 57 -2.92 21.80 -2.18
C LYS A 57 -1.83 21.32 -3.13
N GLU A 58 -1.95 21.64 -4.42
CA GLU A 58 -0.91 21.36 -5.43
C GLU A 58 -0.44 19.90 -5.49
N GLY A 59 -1.31 18.93 -5.13
CA GLY A 59 -0.97 17.51 -5.11
C GLY A 59 -0.18 17.02 -3.89
N PHE A 60 -0.07 17.84 -2.84
CA PHE A 60 0.56 17.50 -1.57
C PHE A 60 -0.43 17.61 -0.40
N TYR A 61 -0.16 16.83 0.65
CA TYR A 61 -0.87 16.95 1.92
C TYR A 61 -0.25 18.07 2.75
N TYR A 62 -1.10 18.79 3.46
CA TYR A 62 -0.71 19.86 4.36
C TYR A 62 -1.37 19.66 5.73
N VAL A 63 -0.60 19.91 6.79
CA VAL A 63 -1.08 19.93 8.16
C VAL A 63 -0.82 21.32 8.72
N ASN A 64 -1.86 22.12 9.01
CA ASN A 64 -1.71 23.50 9.49
C ASN A 64 -0.68 24.33 8.69
N GLU A 65 -0.79 24.31 7.36
CA GLU A 65 0.13 24.95 6.39
C GLU A 65 1.51 24.30 6.21
N TYR A 66 1.88 23.32 7.02
CA TYR A 66 3.09 22.55 6.81
C TYR A 66 2.89 21.49 5.73
N LYS A 67 3.71 21.59 4.68
CA LYS A 67 3.70 20.64 3.56
C LYS A 67 4.31 19.31 4.00
N ILE A 68 3.57 18.22 3.82
CA ILE A 68 4.12 16.88 3.84
C ILE A 68 4.81 16.65 2.48
N GLU A 69 6.12 16.43 2.49
CA GLU A 69 6.93 16.31 1.27
C GLU A 69 6.52 15.14 0.37
N ALA A 70 5.90 14.11 0.94
CA ALA A 70 5.32 13.01 0.19
C ALA A 70 4.06 13.48 -0.56
N SER A 71 4.16 13.55 -1.90
CA SER A 71 3.03 13.89 -2.75
C SER A 71 1.96 12.79 -2.81
N ILE A 72 0.77 13.13 -3.28
CA ILE A 72 -0.29 12.15 -3.57
C ILE A 72 0.17 11.19 -4.69
N ALA A 73 0.94 11.68 -5.66
CA ALA A 73 1.50 10.86 -6.72
C ALA A 73 2.50 9.82 -6.17
N PHE A 74 3.30 10.20 -5.16
CA PHE A 74 4.20 9.25 -4.48
C PHE A 74 3.42 8.10 -3.85
N ASN A 75 2.26 8.37 -3.25
CA ASN A 75 1.39 7.34 -2.71
C ASN A 75 0.91 6.35 -3.78
N PHE A 76 0.47 6.84 -4.94
CA PHE A 76 0.02 5.98 -6.04
C PHE A 76 1.15 5.11 -6.59
N VAL A 77 2.32 5.71 -6.85
CA VAL A 77 3.51 4.99 -7.32
C VAL A 77 3.98 3.98 -6.27
N GLY A 78 3.95 4.35 -4.99
CA GLY A 78 4.30 3.48 -3.86
C GLY A 78 3.40 2.25 -3.78
N VAL A 79 2.08 2.43 -3.92
CA VAL A 79 1.13 1.29 -3.97
C VAL A 79 1.44 0.36 -5.13
N ILE A 80 1.64 0.89 -6.34
CA ILE A 80 1.98 0.05 -7.51
C ILE A 80 3.28 -0.70 -7.29
N PHE A 81 4.31 -0.02 -6.80
CA PHE A 81 5.61 -0.64 -6.53
C PHE A 81 5.50 -1.76 -5.48
N LEU A 82 4.84 -1.48 -4.35
CA LEU A 82 4.61 -2.46 -3.29
C LEU A 82 3.79 -3.65 -3.81
N TRP A 83 2.76 -3.39 -4.61
CA TRP A 83 1.93 -4.43 -5.20
C TRP A 83 2.75 -5.37 -6.09
N VAL A 84 3.57 -4.83 -6.99
CA VAL A 84 4.44 -5.64 -7.87
C VAL A 84 5.43 -6.47 -7.06
N VAL A 85 6.05 -5.89 -6.03
CA VAL A 85 7.00 -6.61 -5.16
C VAL A 85 6.31 -7.73 -4.38
N MET A 86 5.13 -7.47 -3.81
CA MET A 86 4.35 -8.47 -3.07
C MET A 86 3.83 -9.58 -3.99
N LEU A 87 3.41 -9.23 -5.21
CA LEU A 87 3.00 -10.18 -6.23
C LEU A 87 4.16 -11.08 -6.63
N TRP A 88 5.33 -10.49 -6.93
CA TRP A 88 6.55 -11.24 -7.23
C TRP A 88 6.94 -12.19 -6.10
N HIS A 89 6.94 -11.71 -4.86
CA HIS A 89 7.28 -12.52 -3.69
C HIS A 89 6.29 -13.69 -3.50
N THR A 90 5.00 -13.42 -3.61
CA THR A 90 3.94 -14.43 -3.48
C THR A 90 4.07 -15.51 -4.56
N LEU A 91 4.23 -15.12 -5.83
CA LEU A 91 4.40 -16.06 -6.93
C LEU A 91 5.66 -16.93 -6.78
N LYS A 92 6.78 -16.32 -6.36
CA LYS A 92 8.04 -17.06 -6.10
C LYS A 92 7.87 -18.06 -4.95
N THR A 93 7.14 -17.70 -3.91
CA THR A 93 6.91 -18.56 -2.74
C THR A 93 6.02 -19.75 -3.11
N VAL A 94 4.91 -19.51 -3.80
CA VAL A 94 4.00 -20.58 -4.26
C VAL A 94 4.74 -21.58 -5.15
N ASN A 95 5.56 -21.11 -6.10
CA ASN A 95 6.33 -22.00 -6.98
C ASN A 95 7.38 -22.84 -6.22
N LYS A 96 8.01 -22.28 -5.18
CA LYS A 96 8.98 -23.02 -4.35
C LYS A 96 8.31 -24.08 -3.47
N THR A 97 7.15 -23.77 -2.88
CA THR A 97 6.42 -24.71 -2.03
C THR A 97 5.92 -25.93 -2.81
N ILE A 98 5.51 -25.75 -4.07
CA ILE A 98 5.12 -26.87 -4.94
C ILE A 98 6.34 -27.76 -5.26
N ALA A 99 7.50 -27.15 -5.53
CA ALA A 99 8.72 -27.91 -5.81
C ALA A 99 9.24 -28.71 -4.60
N SER A 100 9.06 -28.22 -3.37
CA SER A 100 9.49 -28.94 -2.17
C SER A 100 8.53 -30.04 -1.70
N PHE A 101 7.28 -30.05 -2.16
CA PHE A 101 6.30 -31.08 -1.82
C PHE A 101 6.36 -32.30 -2.76
N LEU A 102 7.01 -32.14 -3.92
CA LEU A 102 7.17 -33.19 -4.94
C LEU A 102 8.53 -33.92 -4.86
N LEU A 103 9.41 -33.52 -3.94
CA LEU A 103 10.69 -34.15 -3.60
C LEU A 103 10.56 -34.85 -2.24
#